data_AF-A0A8H2JD50-F1
#
_entry.id   AF-A0A8H2JD50-F1
#
_cell.length_a   1.000
_cell.length_b   1.000
_cell.length_c   1.000
_cell.angle_alpha   90.00
_cell.angle_beta   90.00
_cell.angle_gamma   90.00
#
_symmetry.space_group_name_H-M   'P 1'
#
loop_
_entity.id
_entity.type
_entity.pdbx_description
1 polymer ?
#
loop_
_entity_poly.entity_id
_entity_poly.type
_entity_poly.pdbx_seq_one_letter_code
_entity_poly.pdbx_strand_id
1 'polypeptide(L)'
;MRRSHAEDHEAGASHSAAEEYGEGERAHRVAYSALKHSYEKVGDHWEKKDHKGPSDERARSGGPNARGKSAEGVDTQATKKHLMDVARRLDIRGRSTMNKGELVEAIEKANRRASRR
;
A
#
# COMPACT_ATOMS: atom_id res chain seq x y z
N MET A 1 1.49 -23.78 -26.64
CA MET A 1 1.98 -23.50 -25.27
C MET A 1 1.76 -22.02 -24.97
N ARG A 2 1.23 -21.71 -23.78
CA ARG A 2 0.69 -20.39 -23.40
C ARG A 2 1.78 -19.32 -23.36
N ARG A 3 1.55 -18.20 -24.06
CA ARG A 3 2.34 -16.97 -23.93
C ARG A 3 1.93 -16.28 -22.63
N SER A 4 2.74 -16.42 -21.59
CA SER A 4 2.61 -15.64 -20.35
C SER A 4 3.22 -14.27 -20.59
N HIS A 5 2.42 -13.31 -21.06
CA HIS A 5 2.75 -11.89 -20.94
C HIS A 5 2.65 -11.53 -19.45
N ALA A 6 3.74 -11.71 -18.72
CA ALA A 6 3.99 -10.96 -17.50
C ALA A 6 4.76 -9.72 -17.94
N GLU A 7 4.00 -8.69 -18.32
CA GLU A 7 4.53 -7.34 -18.43
C GLU A 7 4.90 -6.90 -17.01
N ASP A 8 6.11 -7.28 -16.59
CA ASP A 8 6.79 -6.85 -15.36
C ASP A 8 7.39 -5.44 -15.53
N HIS A 9 6.77 -4.62 -16.38
CA HIS A 9 7.30 -3.31 -16.75
C HIS A 9 6.69 -2.23 -15.86
N GLU A 10 7.42 -1.96 -14.77
CA GLU A 10 7.67 -0.60 -14.32
C GLU A 10 6.49 0.16 -13.68
N ALA A 11 6.20 -0.16 -12.41
CA ALA A 11 5.53 0.75 -11.48
C ALA A 11 6.48 1.87 -10.96
N GLY A 12 7.49 2.25 -11.75
CA GLY A 12 8.50 3.26 -11.40
C GLY A 12 7.99 4.71 -11.45
N ALA A 13 6.78 4.96 -11.94
CA ALA A 13 6.27 6.30 -12.23
C ALA A 13 5.12 6.77 -11.32
N SER A 14 5.01 6.27 -10.10
CA SER A 14 4.03 6.79 -9.12
C SER A 14 4.64 7.45 -7.88
N HIS A 15 5.97 7.58 -7.83
CA HIS A 15 6.65 8.29 -6.74
C HIS A 15 6.19 9.76 -6.64
N SER A 16 5.88 10.42 -7.76
CA SER A 16 5.42 11.82 -7.76
C SER A 16 3.91 12.00 -7.65
N ALA A 17 3.10 10.97 -7.97
CA ALA A 17 1.67 11.19 -8.19
C ALA A 17 0.85 11.49 -6.92
N ALA A 18 1.38 11.30 -5.71
CA ALA A 18 0.66 11.61 -4.47
C ALA A 18 1.13 12.90 -3.78
N GLU A 19 2.38 13.32 -4.03
CA GLU A 19 2.95 14.56 -3.51
C GLU A 19 2.66 15.76 -4.43
N GLU A 20 2.45 15.53 -5.73
CA GLU A 20 2.28 16.60 -6.73
C GLU A 20 0.86 17.18 -6.80
N TYR A 21 -0.13 16.56 -6.14
CA TYR A 21 -1.47 17.14 -6.01
C TYR A 21 -1.58 18.02 -4.77
N GLY A 22 -0.97 19.19 -4.87
CA GLY A 22 -1.26 20.32 -3.99
C GLY A 22 -2.65 20.89 -4.21
N GLU A 23 -3.25 21.34 -3.10
CA GLU A 23 -4.41 22.23 -2.96
C GLU A 23 -5.81 21.59 -2.90
N GLY A 24 -6.27 21.43 -1.65
CA GLY A 24 -7.63 21.05 -1.28
C GLY A 24 -7.65 19.79 -0.41
N GLU A 25 -7.71 19.95 0.90
CA GLU A 25 -7.72 18.85 1.89
C GLU A 25 -8.77 17.77 1.57
N ARG A 26 -9.86 18.11 0.87
CA ARG A 26 -10.86 17.16 0.36
C ARG A 26 -10.46 16.47 -0.96
N ALA A 27 -9.99 17.22 -1.95
CA ALA A 27 -9.58 16.66 -3.24
C ALA A 27 -8.41 15.67 -3.08
N HIS A 28 -7.43 16.04 -2.25
CA HIS A 28 -6.30 15.18 -1.89
C HIS A 28 -6.76 13.88 -1.21
N ARG A 29 -7.69 13.96 -0.24
CA ARG A 29 -8.26 12.77 0.42
C ARG A 29 -8.97 11.82 -0.56
N VAL A 30 -9.73 12.36 -1.51
CA VAL A 30 -10.44 11.55 -2.51
C VAL A 30 -9.44 10.89 -3.47
N ALA A 31 -8.48 11.65 -4.00
CA ALA A 31 -7.43 11.13 -4.87
C ALA A 31 -6.62 10.02 -4.19
N TYR A 32 -6.24 10.23 -2.93
CA TYR A 32 -5.48 9.26 -2.14
C TYR A 32 -6.30 8.01 -1.79
N SER A 33 -7.61 8.16 -1.56
CA SER A 33 -8.52 7.02 -1.35
C SER A 33 -8.70 6.19 -2.62
N ALA A 34 -8.82 6.85 -3.78
CA ALA A 34 -8.90 6.17 -5.07
C ALA A 34 -7.61 5.42 -5.41
N LEU A 35 -6.45 6.04 -5.13
CA LEU A 35 -5.14 5.40 -5.26
C LEU A 35 -5.06 4.13 -4.40
N LYS A 36 -5.34 4.24 -3.09
CA LYS A 36 -5.33 3.12 -2.14
C LYS A 36 -6.32 2.00 -2.44
N HIS A 37 -7.33 2.28 -3.27
CA HIS A 37 -8.29 1.29 -3.69
C HIS A 37 -7.72 0.31 -4.72
N SER A 38 -6.70 0.72 -5.47
CA SER A 38 -6.08 -0.10 -6.53
C SER A 38 -4.58 -0.33 -6.33
N TYR A 39 -3.95 0.46 -5.46
CA TYR A 39 -2.52 0.45 -5.19
C TYR A 39 -2.23 0.39 -3.69
N GLU A 40 -1.12 -0.22 -3.32
CA GLU A 40 -0.58 -0.24 -1.97
C GLU A 40 0.83 0.36 -1.93
N LYS A 41 1.21 0.89 -0.77
CA LYS A 41 2.54 1.45 -0.58
C LYS A 41 3.52 0.32 -0.25
N VAL A 42 4.60 0.23 -1.03
CA VAL A 42 5.70 -0.71 -0.81
C VAL A 42 6.98 0.11 -0.84
N GLY A 43 7.59 0.34 0.32
CA GLY A 43 8.76 1.20 0.44
C GLY A 43 8.40 2.67 0.16
N ASP A 44 9.08 3.26 -0.81
CA ASP A 44 8.94 4.64 -1.27
C ASP A 44 8.06 4.80 -2.52
N HIS A 45 7.50 3.72 -3.07
CA HIS A 45 6.62 3.75 -4.24
C HIS A 45 5.25 3.09 -3.98
N TRP A 46 4.35 3.27 -4.94
CA TRP A 46 3.04 2.63 -4.98
C TRP A 46 3.03 1.50 -5.99
N GLU A 47 2.54 0.34 -5.57
CA GLU A 47 2.41 -0.84 -6.43
C GLU A 47 0.95 -1.24 -6.58
N LYS A 48 0.59 -1.77 -7.75
CA LYS A 48 -0.77 -2.22 -8.02
C LYS A 48 -1.07 -3.46 -7.17
N LYS A 49 -2.22 -3.43 -6.52
CA LYS A 49 -2.74 -4.57 -5.77
C LYS A 49 -3.26 -5.67 -6.70
N ASP A 50 -3.18 -6.91 -6.24
CA ASP A 50 -3.87 -8.05 -6.88
C ASP A 50 -5.40 -7.91 -6.87
N HIS A 51 -5.95 -7.14 -5.93
CA HIS A 51 -7.39 -6.95 -5.80
C HIS A 51 -7.74 -5.48 -5.57
N LYS A 52 -8.91 -5.08 -6.07
CA LYS A 52 -9.47 -3.76 -5.81
C LYS A 52 -10.24 -3.78 -4.50
N GLY A 53 -10.00 -2.79 -3.64
CA GLY A 53 -10.73 -2.65 -2.39
C GLY A 53 -10.04 -1.72 -1.39
N PRO A 54 -10.73 -1.38 -0.29
CA PRO A 54 -10.16 -0.54 0.76
C PRO A 54 -8.93 -1.21 1.37
N SER A 55 -7.83 -0.46 1.48
CA SER A 55 -6.57 -0.94 2.08
C SER A 55 -6.70 -1.23 3.58
N ASP A 56 -7.48 -0.41 4.29
CA ASP A 56 -7.56 -0.44 5.75
C ASP A 56 -8.95 -0.05 6.25
N GLU A 57 -9.16 -0.15 7.56
CA GLU A 57 -10.44 0.12 8.20
C GLU A 57 -10.90 1.56 7.96
N ARG A 58 -9.98 2.53 7.98
CA ARG A 58 -10.28 3.93 7.68
C ARG A 58 -10.69 4.10 6.21
N ALA A 59 -10.00 3.44 5.28
CA ALA A 59 -10.38 3.43 3.87
C ALA A 59 -11.76 2.77 3.65
N ARG A 60 -12.08 1.72 4.41
CA ARG A 60 -13.40 1.06 4.38
C ARG A 60 -14.50 1.96 4.94
N SER A 61 -14.24 2.67 6.03
CA SER A 61 -15.21 3.59 6.64
C SER A 61 -15.59 4.72 5.69
N GLY A 62 -14.62 5.23 4.92
CA GLY A 62 -14.85 6.25 3.89
C GLY A 62 -15.44 7.58 4.41
N GLY A 63 -15.69 8.49 3.48
CA GLY A 63 -16.38 9.77 3.74
C GLY A 63 -15.57 10.80 4.55
N PRO A 64 -16.16 11.98 4.80
CA PRO A 64 -15.48 13.09 5.48
C PRO A 64 -15.18 12.80 6.96
N ASN A 65 -15.86 11.82 7.58
CA ASN A 65 -15.72 11.45 8.98
C ASN A 65 -15.27 9.99 9.13
N ALA A 66 -14.29 9.56 8.33
CA ALA A 66 -13.78 8.20 8.34
C ALA A 66 -13.23 7.78 9.72
N ARG A 67 -13.68 6.63 10.21
CA ARG A 67 -13.28 6.05 11.51
C ARG A 67 -12.40 4.82 11.31
N GLY A 68 -11.73 4.38 12.38
CA GLY A 68 -10.87 3.19 12.36
C GLY A 68 -9.40 3.50 12.10
N LYS A 69 -8.58 2.45 12.19
CA LYS A 69 -7.11 2.55 12.00
C LYS A 69 -6.76 2.65 10.52
N SER A 70 -5.79 3.51 10.19
CA SER A 70 -5.16 3.52 8.87
C SER A 70 -3.83 2.80 8.94
N ALA A 71 -3.47 2.09 7.88
CA ALA A 71 -2.18 1.43 7.74
C ALA A 71 -1.26 2.19 6.77
N GLU A 72 -1.43 3.51 6.65
CA GLU A 72 -0.59 4.41 5.85
C GLU A 72 -0.38 4.00 4.38
N GLY A 73 -1.31 3.24 3.79
CA GLY A 73 -1.24 2.74 2.42
C GLY A 73 -0.85 1.28 2.28
N VAL A 74 -0.54 0.59 3.37
CA VAL A 74 -0.40 -0.87 3.40
C VAL A 74 -1.77 -1.53 3.27
N ASP A 75 -1.86 -2.59 2.47
CA ASP A 75 -3.09 -3.35 2.34
C ASP A 75 -3.28 -4.36 3.49
N THR A 76 -4.05 -3.97 4.50
CA THR A 76 -4.44 -4.82 5.63
C THR A 76 -5.37 -5.97 5.24
N GLN A 77 -6.06 -5.88 4.11
CA GLN A 77 -6.99 -6.90 3.63
C GLN A 77 -6.27 -7.99 2.83
N ALA A 78 -5.08 -7.70 2.33
CA ALA A 78 -4.25 -8.66 1.60
C ALA A 78 -4.02 -9.98 2.36
N THR A 79 -3.77 -11.05 1.62
CA THR A 79 -3.49 -12.36 2.23
C THR A 79 -2.17 -12.32 3.02
N LYS A 80 -2.01 -13.20 4.01
CA LYS A 80 -0.73 -13.32 4.74
C LYS A 80 0.44 -13.61 3.80
N LYS A 81 0.21 -14.39 2.74
CA LYS A 81 1.21 -14.69 1.71
C LYS A 81 1.67 -13.41 1.01
N HIS A 82 0.72 -12.59 0.55
CA HIS A 82 1.03 -11.31 -0.08
C HIS A 82 1.86 -10.40 0.84
N LEU A 83 1.45 -10.27 2.09
CA LEU A 83 2.18 -9.47 3.09
C LEU A 83 3.58 -10.03 3.36
N MET A 84 3.77 -11.35 3.35
CA MET A 84 5.10 -11.95 3.41
C MET A 84 5.96 -11.61 2.20
N ASP A 85 5.36 -11.54 1.02
CA ASP A 85 6.06 -11.22 -0.23
C ASP A 85 6.46 -9.73 -0.26
N VAL A 86 5.57 -8.82 0.16
CA VAL A 86 5.90 -7.41 0.41
C VAL A 86 7.02 -7.28 1.45
N ALA A 87 6.89 -7.95 2.60
CA ALA A 87 7.90 -7.93 3.66
C ALA A 87 9.26 -8.49 3.20
N ARG A 88 9.27 -9.46 2.27
CA ARG A 88 10.50 -9.98 1.66
C ARG A 88 11.17 -8.92 0.80
N ARG A 89 10.41 -8.18 0.00
CA ARG A 89 10.92 -7.11 -0.88
C ARG A 89 11.49 -5.94 -0.09
N LEU A 90 10.92 -5.65 1.08
CA LEU A 90 11.40 -4.64 2.02
C LEU A 90 12.51 -5.14 2.96
N ASP A 91 13.04 -6.34 2.73
CA ASP A 91 14.08 -6.99 3.54
C ASP A 91 13.78 -7.00 5.06
N ILE A 92 12.51 -7.25 5.42
CA ILE A 92 12.09 -7.34 6.81
C ILE A 92 12.56 -8.68 7.40
N ARG A 93 13.49 -8.59 8.35
CA ARG A 93 13.98 -9.73 9.13
C ARG A 93 12.88 -10.27 10.05
N GLY A 94 12.81 -11.59 10.19
CA GLY A 94 11.79 -12.26 11.02
C GLY A 94 10.40 -12.37 10.38
N ARG A 95 10.20 -11.89 9.14
CA ARG A 95 8.89 -11.95 8.44
C ARG A 95 8.21 -13.32 8.45
N SER A 96 8.99 -14.41 8.40
CA SER A 96 8.47 -15.78 8.35
C SER A 96 7.77 -16.23 9.64
N THR A 97 8.10 -15.63 10.78
CA THR A 97 7.48 -15.95 12.07
C THR A 97 6.30 -15.02 12.39
N MET A 98 6.17 -13.91 11.67
CA MET A 98 5.14 -12.91 11.92
C MET A 98 3.75 -13.40 11.52
N ASN A 99 2.75 -13.01 12.31
CA ASN A 99 1.35 -13.10 11.97
C ASN A 99 0.94 -11.95 11.02
N LYS A 100 -0.32 -11.96 10.56
CA LYS A 100 -0.79 -10.97 9.57
C LYS A 100 -0.69 -9.53 10.08
N GLY A 101 -1.05 -9.28 11.34
CA GLY A 101 -0.98 -7.95 11.95
C GLY A 101 0.46 -7.48 12.11
N GLU A 102 1.34 -8.35 12.58
CA GLU A 102 2.77 -8.05 12.72
C GLU A 102 3.43 -7.73 11.38
N LEU A 103 3.05 -8.42 10.30
CA LEU A 103 3.54 -8.10 8.95
C LEU A 103 3.07 -6.71 8.51
N VAL A 104 1.80 -6.37 8.72
CA VAL A 104 1.27 -5.03 8.38
C VAL A 104 2.05 -3.94 9.12
N GLU A 105 2.22 -4.09 10.44
CA GLU A 105 2.94 -3.10 11.26
C GLU A 105 4.42 -2.99 10.85
N ALA A 106 5.07 -4.11 10.54
CA ALA A 106 6.45 -4.10 10.09
C ALA A 106 6.62 -3.42 8.73
N ILE A 107 5.70 -3.67 7.79
CA ILE A 107 5.67 -3.03 6.47
C ILE A 107 5.40 -1.53 6.61
N GLU A 108 4.41 -1.14 7.42
CA GLU A 108 4.11 0.28 7.69
C GLU A 108 5.36 1.01 8.21
N LYS A 109 6.06 0.40 9.17
CA LYS A 109 7.31 0.95 9.72
C LYS A 109 8.43 1.03 8.68
N ALA A 110 8.55 0.04 7.79
CA ALA A 110 9.52 0.05 6.71
C ALA A 110 9.21 1.16 5.69
N ASN A 111 7.95 1.30 5.28
CA ASN A 111 7.49 2.35 4.37
C ASN A 111 7.76 3.75 4.95
N ARG A 112 7.46 3.96 6.24
CA ARG A 112 7.72 5.25 6.90
C ARG A 112 9.21 5.59 6.95
N ARG A 113 10.10 4.59 7.01
CA ARG A 113 11.55 4.80 6.93
C ARG A 113 11.99 5.12 5.51
N ALA A 114 11.43 4.46 4.51
CA ALA A 114 11.73 4.70 3.11
C ALA A 114 11.32 6.11 2.67
N SER A 115 10.12 6.58 3.05
CA SER A 115 9.63 7.92 2.73
C SER A 115 10.24 9.07 3.55
N ARG A 116 11.27 8.79 4.36
CA ARG A 116 12.01 9.79 5.14
C ARG A 116 13.44 9.98 4.64
N ARG A 117 13.87 9.18 3.67
CA ARG A 117 15.16 9.33 2.98
C ARG A 117 14.99 10.27 1.81
#